data_AF-A0A7J4GRQ7-F1
#
_entry.id   AF-A0A7J4GRQ7-F1
#
_cell.length_a   1.000
_cell.length_b   1.000
_cell.length_c   1.000
_cell.angle_alpha   90.00
_cell.angle_beta   90.00
_cell.angle_gamma   90.00
#
_symmetry.space_group_name_H-M   'P 1'
#
loop_
_entity.id
_entity.type
_entity.pdbx_description
1 polymer ?
#
loop_
_entity_poly.entity_id
_entity_poly.type
_entity_poly.pdbx_seq_one_letter_code
_entity_poly.pdbx_strand_id
1 'polypeptide(L)' 'MITIEDDEWIWEQVSQEILSSLSHRLMVQGSDGKPRPLGCTADFETALALAKEMANDGEVVLIEAI' A
#
# COMPACT_ATOMS: atom_id res chain seq x y z
N MET A 1 -8.65 1.37 7.40
CA MET A 1 -8.19 1.15 6.03
C MET A 1 -8.37 2.44 5.27
N ILE A 2 -7.54 2.68 4.26
CA ILE A 2 -7.72 3.81 3.35
C ILE A 2 -8.06 3.20 1.98
N THR A 3 -9.15 3.66 1.37
CA THR A 3 -9.57 3.29 0.02
C THR A 3 -9.72 4.55 -0.83
N ILE A 4 -9.76 4.37 -2.16
CA ILE A 4 -10.04 5.44 -3.11
C ILE A 4 -11.38 5.09 -3.78
N GLU A 5 -12.36 5.97 -3.65
CA GLU A 5 -13.66 5.89 -4.35
C GLU A 5 -13.93 7.24 -5.00
N ASP A 6 -14.29 7.26 -6.29
CA ASP A 6 -14.55 8.49 -7.06
C ASP A 6 -13.45 9.56 -6.94
N ASP A 7 -12.17 9.15 -6.98
CA ASP A 7 -10.97 9.99 -6.78
C ASP A 7 -10.87 10.66 -5.39
N GLU A 8 -11.72 10.27 -4.43
CA GLU A 8 -11.67 10.73 -3.05
C GLU A 8 -11.08 9.66 -2.11
N TRP A 9 -10.28 10.12 -1.14
CA TRP A 9 -9.70 9.28 -0.11
C TRP A 9 -10.69 9.04 1.02
N ILE A 10 -11.08 7.78 1.23
CA ILE A 10 -12.01 7.38 2.28
C ILE A 10 -11.27 6.70 3.43
N TRP A 11 -11.55 7.16 4.64
CA TRP A 11 -11.03 6.57 5.87
C TRP A 11 -12.10 5.70 6.52
N GLU A 12 -11.81 4.40 6.62
CA GLU A 12 -12.76 3.44 7.17
C GLU A 12 -12.18 2.71 8.39
N GLN A 13 -13.01 2.60 9.43
CA GLN A 13 -12.74 1.65 10.50
C GLN A 13 -13.12 0.23 10.02
N VAL A 14 -12.13 -0.65 9.93
CA VAL A 14 -12.32 -2.02 9.46
C VAL A 14 -12.23 -3.03 10.60
N SER A 15 -12.84 -4.19 10.40
CA SER A 15 -12.78 -5.31 11.36
C SER A 15 -11.39 -5.95 11.38
N GLN A 16 -11.12 -6.72 12.45
CA GLN A 16 -9.89 -7.51 12.55
C GLN A 16 -9.77 -8.56 11.43
N GLU A 17 -10.89 -9.08 10.94
CA GLU A 17 -10.94 -10.05 9.83
C GLU A 17 -10.40 -9.44 8.53
N ILE A 18 -10.81 -8.20 8.21
CA ILE A 18 -10.31 -7.46 7.05
C ILE A 18 -8.81 -7.16 7.20
N LEU A 19 -8.36 -6.78 8.41
CA LEU A 19 -6.92 -6.57 8.64
C LEU A 19 -6.12 -7.86 8.46
N SER A 20 -6.72 -9.01 8.77
CA SER A 20 -6.10 -10.32 8.63
C SER A 20 -6.10 -10.82 7.18
N SER A 21 -6.93 -10.26 6.31
CA SER A 21 -6.97 -10.61 4.88
C SER A 21 -6.00 -9.80 4.02
N LEU A 22 -5.28 -8.82 4.59
CA LEU A 22 -4.25 -8.07 3.87
C LEU A 22 -3.10 -9.01 3.50
N SER A 23 -2.69 -8.99 2.24
CA SER A 23 -1.80 -10.02 1.68
C SER A 23 -0.51 -9.46 1.09
N HIS A 24 -0.46 -8.16 0.79
CA HIS A 24 0.71 -7.51 0.20
C HIS A 24 1.11 -6.29 1.00
N ARG A 25 2.41 -5.99 1.06
CA ARG A 25 2.98 -4.83 1.73
C ARG A 25 3.77 -3.99 0.75
N LEU A 26 3.55 -2.68 0.78
CA LEU A 26 4.36 -1.71 0.03
C LEU A 26 5.49 -1.19 0.91
N MET A 27 6.69 -1.21 0.35
CA MET A 27 7.91 -0.77 1.01
C MET A 27 8.59 0.31 0.16
N VAL A 28 9.05 1.39 0.80
CA VAL A 28 9.88 2.43 0.16
C VAL A 28 11.29 2.39 0.67
N GLN A 29 12.25 2.83 -0.15
CA GLN A 29 13.61 2.99 0.31
C GLN A 29 13.73 4.24 1.19
N GLY A 30 14.00 4.04 2.48
CA GLY A 30 14.29 5.13 3.39
C GLY A 30 15.59 5.86 3.04
N SER A 31 15.72 7.10 3.53
CA SER A 31 16.93 7.92 3.37
C SER A 31 18.19 7.31 3.99
N ASP A 32 18.04 6.34 4.89
CA ASP A 32 19.09 5.51 5.48
C ASP A 32 19.44 4.26 4.64
N GLY A 33 18.87 4.16 3.43
CA GLY A 33 19.04 3.04 2.51
C GLY A 33 18.25 1.78 2.88
N LYS A 34 17.50 1.79 3.99
CA LYS A 34 16.72 0.64 4.47
C LYS A 34 15.28 0.71 3.98
N PRO A 35 14.69 -0.40 3.51
CA PRO A 35 13.26 -0.45 3.19
C PRO A 35 12.41 -0.14 4.43
N ARG A 36 11.36 0.66 4.26
CA ARG A 36 10.38 0.97 5.31
C ARG A 36 8.97 0.69 4.80
N PRO A 37 8.10 0.09 5.63
CA PRO A 37 6.73 -0.18 5.25
C PRO A 37 5.92 1.12 5.18
N LEU A 38 5.14 1.27 4.11
CA LEU A 38 4.12 2.32 4.01
C LEU A 38 2.74 1.81 4.42
N GLY A 39 2.41 0.58 4.05
CA GLY A 39 1.10 -0.01 4.31
C GLY A 39 0.95 -1.38 3.67
N CYS A 40 -0.22 -1.98 3.87
CA CYS A 40 -0.59 -3.26 3.29
C CYS A 40 -1.88 -3.15 2.48
N THR A 41 -2.02 -3.98 1.45
CA THR A 41 -3.19 -4.04 0.57
C THR A 41 -3.82 -5.43 0.59
N ALA A 42 -5.12 -5.48 0.23
CA ALA A 42 -5.89 -6.73 0.19
C ALA A 42 -5.38 -7.71 -0.86
N ASP A 43 -4.87 -7.19 -1.99
CA ASP A 43 -4.37 -7.97 -3.12
C ASP A 43 -3.25 -7.24 -3.89
N PHE A 44 -2.69 -7.95 -4.86
CA PHE A 44 -1.60 -7.47 -5.71
C PHE A 44 -2.06 -6.37 -6.67
N GLU A 45 -3.29 -6.43 -7.18
CA GLU A 45 -3.80 -5.44 -8.13
C GLU A 45 -3.87 -4.07 -7.48
N THR A 46 -4.41 -4.01 -6.26
CA THR A 46 -4.43 -2.81 -5.42
C THR A 46 -3.01 -2.35 -5.08
N ALA A 47 -2.09 -3.28 -4.77
CA ALA A 47 -0.70 -2.95 -4.50
C ALA A 47 -0.01 -2.30 -5.72
N LEU A 48 -0.27 -2.85 -6.90
CA LEU A 48 0.31 -2.39 -8.15
C LEU A 48 -0.24 -1.03 -8.58
N ALA A 49 -1.54 -0.78 -8.39
CA ALA A 49 -2.16 0.51 -8.66
C ALA A 49 -1.50 1.61 -7.81
N LEU A 50 -1.38 1.38 -6.49
CA LEU A 50 -0.74 2.32 -5.59
C LEU A 50 0.75 2.52 -5.91
N ALA A 51 1.48 1.45 -6.22
CA ALA A 51 2.89 1.55 -6.60
C ALA A 51 3.11 2.35 -7.90
N LYS A 52 2.17 2.31 -8.86
CA LYS A 52 2.24 3.11 -10.09
C LYS A 52 2.09 4.60 -9.82
N GLU A 53 1.12 4.98 -8.98
CA GLU A 53 0.93 6.39 -8.60
C GLU A 53 2.18 6.92 -7.88
N MET A 54 2.72 6.16 -6.94
CA MET A 54 3.96 6.51 -6.25
C MET A 54 5.17 6.62 -7.18
N ALA A 55 5.27 5.73 -8.18
CA ALA A 55 6.34 5.78 -9.16
C ALA A 55 6.27 7.02 -10.05
N ASN A 56 5.05 7.52 -10.35
CA ASN A 56 4.87 8.79 -11.06
C ASN A 56 5.44 9.98 -10.27
N ASP A 57 5.43 9.91 -8.94
CA ASP A 57 6.03 10.89 -8.04
C ASP A 57 7.55 10.70 -7.83
N GLY A 58 8.15 9.73 -8.54
CA GLY A 58 9.59 9.44 -8.50
C GLY A 58 10.04 8.53 -7.36
N GLU A 59 9.09 7.91 -6.64
CA GLU A 59 9.41 6.97 -5.56
C GLU A 59 9.61 5.54 -6.09
N VAL A 60 10.64 4.85 -5.58
CA VAL A 60 10.87 3.43 -5.87
C VAL A 60 10.18 2.59 -4.81
N VAL A 61 9.26 1.74 -5.24
CA VAL A 61 8.41 0.93 -4.36
C VAL A 61 8.66 -0.57 -4.60
N LEU A 62 8.81 -1.32 -3.51
CA LEU A 62 8.85 -2.78 -3.49
C LEU A 62 7.51 -3.31 -2.98
N ILE A 63 6.95 -4.32 -3.65
CA ILE A 63 5.75 -5.06 -3.21
C ILE A 63 6.21 -6.43 -2.69
N GLU A 64 5.92 -6.72 -1.43
CA GLU A 64 6.17 -8.03 -0.79
C GLU A 64 4.84 -8.72 -0.47
N ALA A 65 4.74 -10.03 -0.73
CA ALA A 65 3.66 -10.85 -0.18
C ALA A 65 3.93 -11.17 1.30
N ILE A 66 2.87 -11.27 2.10
CA ILE A 66 2.91 -11.52 3.56
C ILE A 66 2.54 -12.97 3.88
#